data_AF-A0A5P2B2B9-F1
#
_entry.id   AF-A0A5P2B2B9-F1
#
_cell.length_a   1.000
_cell.length_b   1.000
_cell.length_c   1.000
_cell.angle_alpha   90.00
_cell.angle_beta   90.00
_cell.angle_gamma   90.00
#
_symmetry.space_group_name_H-M   'P 1'
#
loop_
_entity.id
_entity.type
_entity.pdbx_description
1 polymer ?
#
loop_
_entity_poly.entity_id
_entity_poly.type
_entity_poly.pdbx_seq_one_letter_code
_entity_poly.pdbx_strand_id
1 'polypeptide(L)'
;MSGGGGWWVLVEARVYGDWELARSVPVDGGRDRAVAAARELARTCTPSGSVTEEPEAYGRRVFRVGESDWLVEMGASYWNDESKESRTTTTHLRISVAELEYAHDTPAAEPPPKGVLRRVFGRDRAAHEGA
;
A
#
# COMPACT_ATOMS: atom_id res chain seq x y z
N MET A 1 -5.41 25.34 10.10
CA MET A 1 -5.86 24.17 9.33
C MET A 1 -7.20 23.77 9.92
N SER A 2 -8.29 24.05 9.21
CA SER A 2 -9.64 23.86 9.72
C SER A 2 -9.92 22.37 9.90
N GLY A 3 -10.26 21.97 11.12
CA GLY A 3 -10.83 20.66 11.42
C GLY A 3 -12.22 20.56 10.80
N GLY A 4 -12.39 19.64 9.87
CA GLY A 4 -13.64 19.32 9.17
C GLY A 4 -13.29 18.32 8.07
N GLY A 5 -14.04 17.23 7.97
CA GLY A 5 -13.78 16.10 7.07
C GLY A 5 -13.42 16.55 5.64
N GLY A 6 -12.41 15.89 5.07
CA GLY A 6 -11.93 16.13 3.71
C GLY A 6 -12.28 14.96 2.80
N TRP A 7 -12.30 15.19 1.48
CA TRP A 7 -12.47 14.10 0.51
C TRP A 7 -11.13 13.48 0.14
N TRP A 8 -11.13 12.16 0.00
CA TRP A 8 -9.94 11.38 -0.29
C TRP A 8 -10.18 10.44 -1.45
N VAL A 9 -9.11 10.18 -2.20
CA VAL A 9 -9.03 9.03 -3.09
C VAL A 9 -8.32 7.91 -2.35
N LEU A 10 -8.97 6.76 -2.23
CA LEU A 10 -8.41 5.55 -1.65
C LEU A 10 -7.98 4.64 -2.79
N VAL A 11 -6.79 4.05 -2.66
CA VAL A 11 -6.26 3.06 -3.61
C VAL A 11 -5.97 1.79 -2.84
N GLU A 12 -6.69 0.74 -3.17
CA GLU A 12 -6.53 -0.59 -2.60
C GLU A 12 -5.86 -1.50 -3.63
N ALA A 13 -4.92 -2.31 -3.18
CA ALA A 13 -4.24 -3.32 -3.98
C ALA A 13 -4.52 -4.70 -3.41
N ARG A 14 -4.45 -5.73 -4.27
CA ARG A 14 -4.66 -7.10 -3.84
C ARG A 14 -3.37 -7.69 -3.28
N VAL A 15 -3.37 -8.02 -1.98
CA VAL A 15 -2.24 -8.60 -1.25
C VAL A 15 -2.69 -9.94 -0.68
N TYR A 16 -2.03 -11.03 -1.07
CA TYR A 16 -2.35 -12.41 -0.65
C TYR A 16 -3.83 -12.85 -0.80
N GLY A 17 -4.58 -12.20 -1.70
CA GLY A 17 -5.98 -12.51 -1.97
C GLY A 17 -6.97 -11.47 -1.43
N ASP A 18 -6.55 -10.69 -0.44
CA ASP A 18 -7.34 -9.64 0.22
C ASP A 18 -7.03 -8.24 -0.35
N TRP A 19 -7.94 -7.30 -0.10
CA TRP A 19 -7.74 -5.90 -0.44
C TRP A 19 -7.10 -5.17 0.73
N GLU A 20 -5.97 -4.50 0.46
CA GLU A 20 -5.29 -3.66 1.44
C GLU A 20 -5.17 -2.23 0.91
N LEU A 21 -5.38 -1.25 1.79
CA LEU A 21 -5.21 0.16 1.45
C LEU A 21 -3.71 0.45 1.21
N ALA A 22 -3.33 0.57 -0.06
CA ALA A 22 -1.97 0.85 -0.48
C ALA A 22 -1.64 2.35 -0.41
N ARG A 23 -2.64 3.21 -0.66
CA ARG A 23 -2.46 4.67 -0.69
C ARG A 23 -3.77 5.40 -0.42
N SER A 24 -3.67 6.53 0.28
CA SER A 24 -4.74 7.51 0.44
C SER A 24 -4.25 8.89 0.01
N VAL A 25 -5.02 9.59 -0.83
CA VAL A 25 -4.65 10.91 -1.36
C VAL A 25 -5.70 11.94 -0.92
N PRO A 26 -5.34 12.96 -0.14
CA PRO A 26 -6.28 14.03 0.19
C PRO A 26 -6.55 14.86 -1.07
N VAL A 27 -7.80 15.26 -1.25
CA VAL A 27 -8.22 16.11 -2.37
C VAL A 27 -8.77 17.41 -1.82
N ASP A 28 -8.11 18.51 -2.18
CA ASP A 28 -8.65 19.84 -1.94
C ASP A 28 -9.92 20.03 -2.76
N GLY A 29 -11.03 20.36 -2.09
CA GLY A 29 -12.34 20.58 -2.70
C GLY A 29 -13.39 19.57 -2.25
N GLY A 30 -14.52 19.55 -2.95
CA GLY A 30 -15.64 18.65 -2.65
C GLY A 30 -15.58 17.30 -3.37
N ARG A 31 -16.59 16.45 -3.12
CA ARG A 31 -16.75 15.11 -3.70
C ARG A 31 -16.49 15.06 -5.21
N ASP A 32 -17.05 16.00 -5.97
CA ASP A 32 -16.94 16.01 -7.43
C ASP A 32 -15.49 16.11 -7.92
N ARG A 33 -14.66 16.89 -7.21
CA ARG A 33 -13.23 17.01 -7.51
C ARG A 33 -12.49 15.73 -7.15
N ALA A 34 -12.86 15.09 -6.04
CA ALA A 34 -12.30 13.79 -5.69
C ALA A 34 -12.69 12.69 -6.67
N VAL A 35 -13.94 12.67 -7.16
CA VAL A 35 -14.42 11.77 -8.23
C VAL A 35 -13.66 12.00 -9.53
N ALA A 36 -13.44 13.27 -9.92
CA ALA A 36 -12.63 13.59 -11.10
C ALA A 36 -11.17 13.12 -10.93
N ALA A 37 -10.57 13.35 -9.76
CA ALA A 37 -9.21 12.92 -9.45
C ALA A 37 -9.07 11.39 -9.44
N ALA A 38 -10.00 10.66 -8.82
CA ALA A 38 -10.03 9.20 -8.82
C ALA A 38 -10.16 8.63 -10.23
N ARG A 39 -11.04 9.24 -11.05
CA ARG A 39 -11.23 8.84 -12.45
C ARG A 39 -9.96 9.07 -13.29
N GLU A 40 -9.22 10.14 -13.04
CA GLU A 40 -7.93 10.39 -13.68
C GLU A 40 -6.88 9.39 -13.21
N LEU A 41 -6.76 9.18 -11.90
CA LEU A 41 -5.82 8.22 -11.31
C LEU A 41 -6.06 6.80 -11.83
N ALA A 42 -7.31 6.41 -12.04
CA ALA A 42 -7.65 5.12 -12.63
C ALA A 42 -7.07 4.91 -14.03
N ARG A 43 -6.82 6.00 -14.77
CA ARG A 43 -6.17 5.94 -16.09
C ARG A 43 -4.65 6.05 -16.04
N THR A 44 -4.09 6.63 -14.97
CA THR A 44 -2.68 7.04 -14.92
C THR A 44 -1.87 6.36 -13.83
N CYS A 45 -2.43 5.39 -13.10
CA CYS A 45 -1.72 4.70 -12.03
C CYS A 45 -0.80 3.56 -12.52
N THR A 46 0.26 3.30 -11.75
CA THR A 46 1.10 2.10 -11.80
C THR A 46 0.42 0.91 -11.12
N PRO A 47 0.93 -0.33 -11.29
CA PRO A 47 0.50 -1.49 -10.50
C PRO A 47 0.52 -1.33 -8.98
N SER A 48 1.32 -0.40 -8.45
CA SER A 48 1.38 -0.10 -7.01
C SER A 48 0.41 1.02 -6.56
N GLY A 49 -0.37 1.61 -7.47
CA GLY A 49 -1.29 2.72 -7.16
C GLY A 49 -0.66 4.12 -7.15
N SER A 50 0.60 4.25 -7.57
CA SER A 50 1.29 5.54 -7.76
C SER A 50 0.90 6.14 -9.11
N VAL A 51 1.02 7.47 -9.28
CA VAL A 51 0.85 8.09 -10.61
C VAL A 51 2.08 7.78 -11.47
N THR A 52 1.89 7.50 -12.76
CA THR A 52 2.96 7.37 -13.76
C THR A 52 2.80 8.36 -14.89
N GLU A 53 3.93 8.81 -15.45
CA GLU A 53 4.00 9.61 -16.68
C GLU A 53 3.86 8.73 -17.94
N GLU A 54 4.05 7.42 -17.81
CA GLU A 54 3.98 6.43 -18.90
C GLU A 54 2.84 5.42 -18.66
N PRO A 55 1.57 5.85 -18.69
CA PRO A 55 0.45 4.95 -18.44
C PRO A 55 0.31 3.85 -19.50
N GLU A 56 0.76 4.10 -20.73
CA GLU A 56 0.66 3.17 -21.87
C GLU A 56 1.71 2.03 -21.82
N ALA A 57 2.68 2.10 -20.91
CA ALA A 57 3.62 1.00 -20.66
C ALA A 57 2.93 -0.25 -20.08
N TYR A 58 1.67 -0.11 -19.64
CA TYR A 58 0.86 -1.17 -19.05
C TYR A 58 -0.41 -1.39 -19.88
N GLY A 59 -0.76 -2.64 -20.13
CA GLY A 59 -2.11 -2.96 -20.59
C GLY A 59 -3.10 -2.59 -19.50
N ARG A 60 -4.12 -1.78 -19.79
CA ARG A 60 -5.04 -1.28 -18.75
C ARG A 60 -6.50 -1.45 -19.15
N ARG A 61 -7.33 -1.88 -18.21
CA ARG A 61 -8.79 -1.83 -18.31
C ARG A 61 -9.35 -1.18 -17.07
N VAL A 62 -10.22 -0.18 -17.24
CA VAL A 62 -10.86 0.56 -16.16
C VAL A 62 -12.35 0.28 -16.19
N PHE A 63 -12.84 -0.35 -15.14
CA PHE A 63 -14.25 -0.66 -14.96
C PHE A 63 -14.83 0.31 -13.93
N ARG A 64 -15.87 1.05 -14.30
CA ARG A 64 -16.66 1.78 -13.32
C ARG A 64 -17.58 0.79 -12.62
N VAL A 65 -17.40 0.60 -11.32
CA VAL A 65 -18.19 -0.34 -10.51
C VAL A 65 -19.21 0.36 -9.61
N GLY A 66 -19.01 1.65 -9.37
CA GLY A 66 -19.94 2.52 -8.65
C GLY A 66 -19.87 3.96 -9.15
N GLU A 67 -20.66 4.84 -8.55
CA GLU A 67 -20.62 6.26 -8.90
C GLU A 67 -19.23 6.87 -8.63
N SER A 68 -18.61 6.44 -7.52
CA SER A 68 -17.34 6.89 -6.96
C SER A 68 -16.29 5.78 -6.83
N ASP A 69 -16.47 4.66 -7.55
CA ASP A 69 -15.64 3.46 -7.42
C ASP A 69 -15.26 2.91 -8.80
N TRP A 70 -13.97 2.57 -8.94
CA TRP A 70 -13.38 1.95 -10.13
C TRP A 70 -12.56 0.72 -9.76
N LEU A 71 -12.66 -0.32 -10.58
CA LEU A 71 -11.74 -1.44 -10.60
C LEU A 71 -10.81 -1.28 -11.81
N VAL A 72 -9.50 -1.36 -11.58
CA VAL A 72 -8.47 -1.26 -12.61
C VAL A 72 -7.75 -2.59 -12.70
N GLU A 73 -7.76 -3.19 -13.89
CA GLU A 73 -6.93 -4.33 -14.23
C GLU A 73 -5.72 -3.84 -15.03
N MET A 74 -4.51 -4.21 -14.59
CA MET A 74 -3.26 -3.86 -15.26
C MET A 74 -2.45 -5.09 -15.61
N GLY A 75 -2.10 -5.23 -16.89
CA GLY A 75 -1.17 -6.20 -17.42
C GLY A 75 0.21 -5.58 -17.61
N ALA A 76 1.24 -6.24 -17.07
CA ALA A 76 2.63 -5.91 -17.36
C ALA A 76 3.31 -7.15 -17.96
N SER A 77 3.94 -6.98 -19.12
CA SER A 77 4.74 -8.03 -19.75
C SER A 77 6.21 -7.69 -19.63
N TYR A 78 7.02 -8.68 -19.30
CA TYR A 78 8.47 -8.54 -19.23
C TYR A 78 9.12 -9.82 -19.75
N TRP A 79 10.34 -9.68 -20.27
CA TRP A 79 11.17 -10.81 -20.62
C TRP A 79 11.84 -11.36 -19.37
N ASN A 80 11.68 -12.65 -19.11
CA ASN A 80 12.40 -13.32 -18.03
C ASN A 80 13.69 -13.94 -18.58
N ASP A 81 14.83 -13.37 -18.20
CA ASP A 81 16.12 -13.86 -18.67
C ASP A 81 16.52 -15.23 -18.13
N GLU A 82 15.99 -15.66 -17.00
CA GLU A 82 16.27 -16.97 -16.41
C GLU A 82 15.52 -18.07 -17.15
N SER A 83 14.21 -17.90 -17.36
CA SER A 83 13.37 -18.87 -18.06
C SER A 83 13.32 -18.70 -19.59
N LYS A 84 13.96 -17.65 -20.14
CA LYS A 84 14.01 -17.34 -21.58
C LYS A 84 12.63 -17.28 -22.22
N GLU A 85 11.66 -16.72 -21.51
CA GLU A 85 10.28 -16.61 -21.95
C GLU A 85 9.70 -15.23 -21.64
N SER A 86 8.67 -14.85 -22.38
CA SER A 86 7.85 -13.70 -22.01
C SER A 86 6.92 -14.09 -20.86
N ARG A 87 6.89 -13.26 -19.81
CA ARG A 87 5.93 -13.39 -18.71
C ARG A 87 4.99 -12.20 -18.71
N THR A 88 3.72 -12.48 -18.45
CA THR A 88 2.71 -11.45 -18.22
C THR A 88 2.19 -11.61 -16.80
N THR A 89 2.14 -10.50 -16.09
CA THR A 89 1.52 -10.40 -14.77
C THR A 89 0.29 -9.53 -14.86
N THR A 90 -0.73 -9.87 -14.08
CA THR A 90 -1.95 -9.08 -13.95
C THR A 90 -2.09 -8.64 -12.50
N THR A 91 -2.27 -7.34 -12.30
CA THR A 91 -2.54 -6.73 -11.00
C THR A 91 -3.89 -6.05 -11.04
N HIS A 92 -4.63 -6.08 -9.93
CA HIS A 92 -5.90 -5.39 -9.78
C HIS A 92 -5.77 -4.31 -8.71
N LEU A 93 -6.28 -3.13 -9.00
CA LEU A 93 -6.45 -2.05 -8.04
C LEU A 93 -7.91 -1.66 -7.93
N ARG A 94 -8.35 -1.31 -6.72
CA ARG A 94 -9.61 -0.62 -6.50
C ARG A 94 -9.32 0.82 -6.14
N ILE A 95 -9.99 1.75 -6.83
CA ILE A 95 -9.87 3.18 -6.60
C ILE A 95 -11.26 3.68 -6.22
N SER A 96 -11.37 4.29 -5.05
CA SER A 96 -12.65 4.79 -4.53
C SER A 96 -12.51 6.19 -3.95
N VAL A 97 -13.64 6.87 -3.77
CA VAL A 97 -13.70 8.18 -3.12
C VAL A 97 -14.43 8.05 -1.79
N ALA A 98 -13.85 8.61 -0.73
CA ALA A 98 -14.41 8.60 0.61
C ALA A 98 -14.26 9.96 1.30
N GLU A 99 -15.20 10.29 2.18
CA GLU A 99 -15.06 11.39 3.13
C GLU A 99 -14.34 10.89 4.38
N LEU A 100 -13.35 11.63 4.86
CA LEU A 100 -12.67 11.32 6.10
C LEU A 100 -13.50 11.80 7.29
N GLU A 101 -14.23 10.89 7.91
CA GLU A 101 -15.11 11.19 9.05
C GLU A 101 -14.34 11.37 10.37
N TYR A 102 -13.26 10.61 10.57
CA TYR A 102 -12.49 10.61 11.80
C TYR A 102 -11.01 10.44 11.50
N ALA A 103 -10.19 11.23 12.19
CA ALA A 103 -8.74 11.08 12.20
C ALA A 103 -8.22 11.30 13.61
N HIS A 104 -7.28 10.45 14.00
CA HIS A 104 -6.49 10.63 15.19
C HIS A 104 -5.06 10.23 14.87
N ASP A 105 -4.10 10.99 15.40
CA ASP A 105 -2.69 10.71 15.16
C ASP A 105 -2.30 9.39 15.82
N THR A 106 -1.46 8.61 15.14
CA THR A 106 -0.88 7.40 15.73
C THR A 106 -0.02 7.81 16.92
N PRO A 107 -0.23 7.24 18.12
CA PRO A 107 0.60 7.57 19.26
C PRO A 107 2.05 7.17 19.01
N ALA A 108 2.99 7.96 19.54
CA ALA A 108 4.40 7.63 19.45
C ALA A 108 4.67 6.27 20.11
N ALA A 109 5.46 5.42 19.44
CA ALA A 109 5.85 4.14 20.00
C ALA A 109 6.74 4.35 21.24
N GLU A 110 6.38 3.71 22.35
CA GLU A 110 7.24 3.68 23.53
C GLU A 110 8.44 2.75 23.29
N PRO A 111 9.67 3.15 23.66
CA PRO A 111 10.80 2.25 23.61
C PRO A 111 10.57 1.08 24.59
N PRO A 112 11.05 -0.14 24.27
CA PRO A 112 10.92 -1.26 25.19
C PRO A 112 11.57 -0.92 26.53
N PRO A 113 11.00 -1.39 27.67
CA PRO A 113 11.59 -1.16 28.98
C PRO A 113 13.04 -1.59 28.99
N LYS A 114 13.96 -0.74 29.47
CA LYS A 114 15.37 -1.11 29.67
C LYS A 114 15.45 -2.17 30.78
N GLY A 115 15.32 -3.43 30.38
CA GLY A 115 15.47 -4.60 31.24
C GLY A 115 16.91 -5.12 31.20
N VAL A 116 17.59 -4.97 32.33
CA VAL A 116 18.84 -5.62 32.74
C VAL A 116 19.16 -6.88 31.92
N LEU A 117 20.26 -6.84 31.17
CA LEU A 117 20.93 -8.01 30.62
C LEU A 117 21.28 -8.96 31.78
N ARG A 118 20.34 -9.83 32.16
CA ARG A 118 20.63 -10.94 33.07
C ARG A 118 21.60 -11.83 32.30
N ARG A 119 22.88 -11.77 32.66
CA ARG A 119 23.95 -12.66 32.19
C ARG A 119 23.44 -14.11 32.27
N VAL A 120 22.99 -14.67 31.16
CA VAL A 120 22.71 -16.11 31.00
C VAL A 120 23.89 -16.81 30.30
N PHE A 121 25.06 -16.16 30.22
CA PHE A 121 26.33 -16.78 29.84
C PHE A 121 27.39 -16.64 30.94
N GLY A 122 27.04 -17.08 32.14
CA GLY A 122 27.97 -17.21 33.26
C GLY A 122 27.57 -18.38 34.12
N ARG A 123 27.81 -19.61 33.65
CA ARG A 123 27.86 -20.78 34.52
C ARG A 123 29.30 -21.28 34.55
N ASP A 124 29.83 -21.20 35.75
CA ASP A 124 31.18 -21.50 36.18
C ASP A 124 31.66 -22.86 35.69
N ARG A 125 32.86 -22.88 35.09
CA ARG A 125 33.69 -24.07 34.99
C ARG A 125 34.64 -24.04 36.18
N ALA A 126 34.24 -24.69 37.26
CA ALA A 126 35.11 -25.03 38.38
C ALA A 126 35.05 -26.55 38.61
N ALA A 127 36.20 -27.10 38.99
CA ALA A 127 36.51 -28.48 39.37
C ALA A 127 36.79 -29.48 38.23
N HIS A 128 38.06 -29.54 37.82
CA HIS A 128 38.73 -30.83 37.64
C HIS A 128 39.70 -30.98 38.82
N GLU A 129 39.32 -31.83 39.78
CA GLU A 129 40.24 -32.46 40.72
C GLU A 129 40.97 -33.62 40.02
N GLY A 130 42.16 -33.93 40.55
CA GLY A 130 43.20 -34.71 39.90
C GLY A 130 43.01 -36.22 39.86
N ALA A 131 43.91 -36.83 39.11
CA ALA A 131 44.65 -38.03 39.46
C ALA A 131 46.02 -37.96 38.77
#